data_AF-A0A318JQD6-F1
#
_entry.id   AF-A0A318JQD6-F1
#
_cell.length_a   1.000
_cell.length_b   1.000
_cell.length_c   1.000
_cell.angle_alpha   90.00
_cell.angle_beta   90.00
_cell.angle_gamma   90.00
#
_symmetry.space_group_name_H-M   'P 1'
#
loop_
_entity.id
_entity.type
_entity.pdbx_description
1 polymer ?
#
loop_
_entity_poly.entity_id
_entity_poly.type
_entity_poly.pdbx_seq_one_letter_code
_entity_poly.pdbx_strand_id
1 'polypeptide(L)'
;MSRSTDDGEHEGWILYLFADGAGGGGFDRGRMPVLYTPDGEPRDYGLGEPRELRDFDEVVAWQMACVEEGTDRIHWRGPRWTRVEPAENENLAARCARLDKFADPSAEVEDAVYADWYAHIRPAVAVSPVRQAAAEVAAAQAKLTDAVRQARIDGASWADIGTATGMTRQSAHERWSKLVADIPSPQHSRSGWPVEIGPGQPQPCGRPAAYRVEGYSARDGQLHGSLDAIVYACAEHHDAARSDWLEGLAPHSSSRSDSDIEMACGYSVDYRKMSSPKQ
;
A
#
# COMPACT_ATOMS: atom_id res chain seq x y z
N MET A 1 -15.30 -5.96 24.40
CA MET A 1 -14.16 -6.61 23.69
C MET A 1 -14.40 -6.46 22.18
N SER A 2 -13.37 -6.34 21.35
CA SER A 2 -13.49 -6.35 19.88
C SER A 2 -12.87 -7.62 19.28
N ARG A 3 -13.24 -7.93 18.04
CA ARG A 3 -12.67 -9.02 17.23
C ARG A 3 -12.41 -8.48 15.83
N SER A 4 -11.31 -8.87 15.20
CA SER A 4 -10.97 -8.48 13.82
C SER A 4 -10.83 -9.68 12.90
N THR A 5 -11.02 -9.48 11.60
CA THR A 5 -10.64 -10.44 10.57
C THR A 5 -9.13 -10.42 10.31
N ASP A 6 -8.55 -11.54 9.86
CA ASP A 6 -7.10 -11.66 9.62
C ASP A 6 -6.59 -10.72 8.52
N ASP A 7 -7.46 -10.33 7.58
CA ASP A 7 -7.16 -9.36 6.52
C ASP A 7 -7.32 -7.91 6.96
N GLY A 8 -7.77 -7.67 8.19
CA GLY A 8 -7.97 -6.33 8.70
C GLY A 8 -9.07 -5.56 7.99
N GLU A 9 -10.03 -6.20 7.32
CA GLU A 9 -11.12 -5.45 6.67
C GLU A 9 -12.29 -5.17 7.64
N HIS A 10 -12.45 -5.98 8.68
CA HIS A 10 -13.60 -5.91 9.57
C HIS A 10 -13.19 -6.02 11.04
N GLU A 11 -13.56 -5.02 11.84
CA GLU A 11 -13.52 -5.10 13.31
C GLU A 11 -14.96 -5.05 13.87
N GLY A 12 -15.31 -6.07 14.64
CA GLY A 12 -16.60 -6.23 15.30
C GLY A 12 -16.52 -6.04 16.81
N TRP A 13 -17.41 -5.22 17.36
CA TRP A 13 -17.51 -5.00 18.81
C TRP A 13 -18.93 -4.63 19.23
N ILE A 14 -19.22 -4.78 20.52
CA ILE A 14 -20.55 -4.49 21.09
C ILE A 14 -20.71 -3.00 21.35
N LEU A 15 -21.59 -2.38 20.57
CA LEU A 15 -22.06 -1.00 20.73
C LEU A 15 -23.14 -0.94 21.82
N TYR A 16 -22.90 -0.15 22.85
CA TYR A 16 -23.86 0.12 23.92
C TYR A 16 -24.75 1.28 23.50
N LEU A 17 -26.07 1.11 23.55
CA LEU A 17 -27.03 2.11 23.07
C LEU A 17 -27.71 2.81 24.23
N PHE A 18 -27.78 4.13 24.13
CA PHE A 18 -28.53 4.99 25.04
C PHE A 18 -29.95 5.28 24.53
N ALA A 19 -30.81 5.82 25.40
CA ALA A 19 -32.22 6.06 25.10
C ALA A 19 -32.44 7.08 23.95
N ASP A 20 -31.52 8.00 23.76
CA ASP A 20 -31.51 8.96 22.65
C ASP A 20 -30.97 8.38 21.33
N GLY A 21 -30.59 7.10 21.32
CA GLY A 21 -30.04 6.40 20.17
C GLY A 21 -28.53 6.54 20.01
N ALA A 22 -27.87 7.38 20.83
CA ALA A 22 -26.42 7.50 20.79
C ALA A 22 -25.75 6.16 21.15
N GLY A 23 -24.56 5.94 20.60
CA GLY A 23 -23.79 4.71 20.81
C GLY A 23 -22.52 5.00 21.61
N GLY A 24 -22.19 4.13 22.56
CA GLY A 24 -20.96 4.20 23.37
C GLY A 24 -20.18 2.90 23.36
N GLY A 25 -18.96 2.95 23.89
CA GLY A 25 -18.08 1.79 24.00
C GLY A 25 -16.85 2.04 24.86
N GLY A 26 -16.31 0.99 25.48
CA GLY A 26 -15.12 1.08 26.33
C GLY A 26 -15.42 1.60 27.74
N PHE A 27 -14.37 1.96 28.47
CA PHE A 27 -14.47 2.40 29.87
C PHE A 27 -13.52 3.57 30.12
N ASP A 28 -14.06 4.68 30.62
CA ASP A 28 -13.28 5.83 31.06
C ASP A 28 -13.79 6.29 32.43
N ARG A 29 -12.92 6.23 33.44
CA ARG A 29 -13.19 6.70 34.82
C ARG A 29 -14.50 6.19 35.43
N GLY A 30 -14.87 4.92 35.20
CA GLY A 30 -16.12 4.38 35.78
C GLY A 30 -17.36 4.64 34.94
N ARG A 31 -17.23 5.20 33.74
CA ARG A 31 -18.34 5.60 32.88
C ARG A 31 -18.09 5.17 31.43
N MET A 32 -19.15 5.17 30.65
CA MET A 32 -19.15 4.83 29.23
C MET A 32 -18.99 6.10 28.39
N PRO A 33 -17.92 6.26 27.59
CA PRO A 33 -17.86 7.36 26.64
C PRO A 33 -18.88 7.12 25.52
N VAL A 34 -19.61 8.17 25.17
CA VAL A 34 -20.39 8.20 23.93
C VAL A 34 -19.38 8.24 22.79
N LEU A 35 -19.56 7.45 21.74
CA LEU A 35 -18.64 7.39 20.59
C LEU A 35 -19.34 7.75 19.28
N TYR A 36 -20.66 7.57 19.22
CA TYR A 36 -21.45 7.73 18.00
C TYR A 36 -22.72 8.53 18.24
N THR A 37 -23.11 9.31 17.23
CA THR A 37 -24.43 9.93 17.16
C THR A 37 -25.53 8.88 16.96
N PRO A 38 -26.81 9.23 17.15
CA PRO A 38 -27.93 8.33 16.84
C PRO A 38 -27.93 7.83 15.40
N ASP A 39 -27.51 8.67 14.46
CA ASP A 39 -27.38 8.33 13.04
C ASP A 39 -26.15 7.46 12.74
N GLY A 40 -25.28 7.27 13.73
CA GLY A 40 -24.12 6.39 13.67
C GLY A 40 -22.85 7.00 13.12
N GLU A 41 -22.80 8.32 13.03
CA GLU A 41 -21.58 9.06 12.75
C GLU A 41 -20.66 9.06 13.97
N PRO A 42 -19.34 8.90 13.78
CA PRO A 42 -18.37 9.07 14.86
C PRO A 42 -18.49 10.47 15.45
N ARG A 43 -18.45 10.57 16.78
CA ARG A 43 -18.36 11.87 17.44
C ARG A 43 -16.93 12.38 17.37
N ASP A 44 -16.77 13.54 16.74
CA ASP A 44 -15.53 14.30 16.81
C ASP A 44 -15.44 14.99 18.18
N TYR A 45 -14.52 14.51 19.01
CA TYR A 45 -14.24 15.12 20.31
C TYR A 45 -13.17 16.21 20.21
N GLY A 46 -12.64 16.52 19.02
CA GLY A 46 -11.53 17.46 18.87
C GLY A 46 -10.30 17.07 19.72
N LEU A 47 -9.23 17.84 19.56
CA LEU A 47 -8.06 17.67 20.44
C LEU A 47 -8.31 18.41 21.76
N GLY A 48 -8.57 17.66 22.83
CA GLY A 48 -8.60 18.17 24.20
C GLY A 48 -9.98 18.51 24.75
N GLU A 49 -11.07 18.33 24.00
CA GLU A 49 -12.40 18.41 24.61
C GLU A 49 -12.70 17.15 25.43
N PRO A 50 -13.37 17.31 26.58
CA PRO A 50 -13.79 16.16 27.37
C PRO A 50 -14.82 15.33 26.59
N ARG A 51 -14.60 14.01 26.56
CA ARG A 51 -15.59 13.07 26.02
C ARG A 51 -16.89 13.17 26.83
N GLU A 52 -18.01 13.10 26.15
CA GLU A 52 -19.29 12.90 26.82
C GLU A 52 -19.27 11.51 27.47
N LEU A 53 -19.39 11.47 28.79
CA LEU A 53 -19.44 10.24 29.57
C LEU A 53 -20.86 10.03 30.11
N ARG A 54 -21.33 8.80 30.07
CA ARG A 54 -22.64 8.37 30.59
C ARG A 54 -22.52 7.20 31.54
N ASP A 55 -23.47 7.08 32.45
CA ASP A 55 -23.50 5.99 33.43
C ASP A 55 -23.96 4.68 32.78
N PHE A 56 -23.49 3.56 33.35
CA PHE A 56 -23.80 2.22 32.84
C PHE A 56 -25.30 1.90 32.90
N ASP A 57 -26.02 2.49 33.84
CA ASP A 57 -27.46 2.32 33.98
C ASP A 57 -28.27 3.05 32.90
N GLU A 58 -27.67 4.00 32.17
CA GLU A 58 -28.28 4.67 31.02
C GLU A 58 -28.30 3.80 29.75
N VAL A 59 -27.57 2.67 29.74
CA VAL A 59 -27.59 1.72 28.62
C VAL A 59 -28.95 1.03 28.56
N VAL A 60 -29.62 1.13 27.41
CA VAL A 60 -30.95 0.55 27.17
C VAL A 60 -30.93 -0.60 26.17
N ALA A 61 -29.80 -0.84 25.50
CA ALA A 61 -29.64 -1.92 24.54
C ALA A 61 -28.19 -2.14 24.12
N TRP A 62 -27.97 -3.22 23.39
CA TRP A 62 -26.70 -3.58 22.75
C TRP A 62 -26.92 -3.90 21.27
N GLN A 63 -25.93 -3.60 20.45
CA GLN A 63 -25.84 -4.04 19.06
C GLN A 63 -24.41 -4.45 18.75
N MET A 64 -24.22 -5.40 17.84
CA MET A 64 -22.90 -5.54 17.22
C MET A 64 -22.73 -4.39 16.23
N ALA A 65 -21.60 -3.71 16.29
CA ALA A 65 -21.14 -2.83 15.23
C ALA A 65 -19.98 -3.48 14.48
N CYS A 66 -19.95 -3.34 13.16
CA CYS A 66 -18.77 -3.61 12.36
C CYS A 66 -18.23 -2.28 11.81
N VAL A 67 -16.96 -2.02 12.07
CA VAL A 67 -16.21 -0.92 11.46
C VAL A 67 -15.25 -1.48 10.43
N GLU A 68 -14.92 -0.64 9.44
CA GLU A 68 -13.80 -0.90 8.54
C GLU A 68 -12.50 -0.60 9.30
N GLU A 69 -11.57 -1.55 9.38
CA GLU A 69 -10.37 -1.37 10.22
C GLU A 69 -9.57 -0.14 9.78
N GLY A 70 -9.00 0.56 10.76
CA GLY A 70 -8.32 1.83 10.51
C GLY A 70 -9.27 3.01 10.27
N THR A 71 -10.58 2.80 10.35
CA THR A 71 -11.60 3.85 10.36
C THR A 71 -12.47 3.74 11.62
N ASP A 72 -13.00 4.87 12.08
CA ASP A 72 -14.01 4.87 13.15
C ASP A 72 -15.43 4.66 12.62
N ARG A 73 -15.61 4.47 11.32
CA ARG A 73 -16.93 4.46 10.67
C ARG A 73 -17.59 3.10 10.77
N ILE A 74 -18.76 3.07 11.41
CA ILE A 74 -19.61 1.87 11.44
C ILE A 74 -20.26 1.71 10.06
N HIS A 75 -19.93 0.63 9.35
CA HIS A 75 -20.54 0.30 8.06
C HIS A 75 -21.69 -0.71 8.19
N TRP A 76 -21.77 -1.43 9.32
CA TRP A 76 -22.85 -2.36 9.59
C TRP A 76 -23.21 -2.41 11.08
N ARG A 77 -24.51 -2.58 11.36
CA ARG A 77 -25.04 -2.82 12.70
C ARG A 77 -25.91 -4.06 12.70
N GLY A 78 -25.69 -4.92 13.69
CA GLY A 78 -26.49 -6.10 13.93
C GLY A 78 -27.86 -5.78 14.54
N PRO A 79 -28.70 -6.81 14.73
CA PRO A 79 -29.99 -6.65 15.40
C PRO A 79 -29.84 -6.10 16.82
N ARG A 80 -30.82 -5.29 17.25
CA ARG A 80 -30.86 -4.70 18.58
C ARG A 80 -31.23 -5.74 19.64
N TRP A 81 -30.44 -5.79 20.70
CA TRP A 81 -30.75 -6.48 21.95
C TRP A 81 -31.24 -5.47 22.97
N THR A 82 -32.50 -5.53 23.37
CA THR A 82 -33.10 -4.57 24.30
C THR A 82 -32.81 -5.00 25.73
N ARG A 83 -32.33 -4.05 26.54
CA ARG A 83 -32.22 -4.24 27.99
C ARG A 83 -33.61 -4.27 28.60
N VAL A 84 -33.88 -5.25 29.45
CA VAL A 84 -35.14 -5.37 30.19
C VAL A 84 -34.89 -5.55 31.67
N GLU A 85 -35.86 -5.11 32.47
CA GLU A 85 -36.02 -5.42 33.89
C GLU A 85 -37.53 -5.47 34.19
N PRO A 86 -38.00 -6.20 35.20
CA PRO A 86 -37.28 -7.22 35.99
C PRO A 86 -36.97 -8.51 35.18
N ALA A 87 -36.32 -9.50 35.81
CA ALA A 87 -35.86 -10.76 35.19
C ALA A 87 -36.93 -11.58 34.47
N GLU A 88 -38.19 -11.48 34.87
CA GLU A 88 -39.33 -12.12 34.20
C GLU A 88 -39.58 -11.60 32.77
N ASN A 89 -39.05 -10.42 32.43
CA ASN A 89 -39.13 -9.86 31.07
C ASN A 89 -38.01 -10.38 30.14
N GLU A 90 -37.04 -11.14 30.66
CA GLU A 90 -35.95 -11.70 29.87
C GLU A 90 -36.48 -12.73 28.87
N ASN A 91 -36.17 -12.51 27.59
CA ASN A 91 -36.55 -13.39 26.49
C ASN A 91 -35.52 -13.25 25.38
N LEU A 92 -34.51 -14.14 25.41
CA LEU A 92 -33.40 -14.09 24.47
C LEU A 92 -33.85 -14.36 23.02
N ALA A 93 -34.90 -15.15 22.81
CA ALA A 93 -35.47 -15.35 21.48
C ALA A 93 -36.10 -14.07 20.90
N ALA A 94 -36.63 -13.20 21.76
CA ALA A 94 -37.10 -11.86 21.39
C ALA A 94 -36.00 -10.79 21.46
N ARG A 95 -34.74 -11.18 21.72
CA ARG A 95 -33.59 -10.29 21.94
C ARG A 95 -33.81 -9.29 23.08
N CYS A 96 -34.51 -9.73 24.12
CA CYS A 96 -34.67 -9.00 25.37
C CYS A 96 -33.79 -9.66 26.43
N ALA A 97 -32.83 -8.93 26.99
CA ALA A 97 -31.90 -9.47 27.96
C ALA A 97 -31.71 -8.52 29.14
N ARG A 98 -31.42 -9.06 30.32
CA ARG A 98 -30.98 -8.23 31.44
C ARG A 98 -29.54 -7.81 31.29
N LEU A 99 -29.21 -6.76 32.04
CA LEU A 99 -27.84 -6.31 32.24
C LEU A 99 -27.14 -7.27 33.21
N ASP A 100 -25.86 -7.58 32.95
CA ASP A 100 -25.01 -8.31 33.90
C ASP A 100 -24.22 -7.31 34.78
N LYS A 101 -22.89 -7.37 34.80
CA LYS A 101 -22.05 -6.40 35.52
C LYS A 101 -21.69 -5.26 34.58
N PHE A 102 -21.63 -4.02 35.10
CA PHE A 102 -21.09 -2.86 34.38
C PHE A 102 -21.65 -2.60 32.97
N ALA A 103 -22.97 -2.72 32.79
CA ALA A 103 -23.65 -2.61 31.50
C ALA A 103 -23.37 -3.71 30.48
N ASP A 104 -22.58 -4.73 30.81
CA ASP A 104 -22.31 -5.79 29.86
C ASP A 104 -23.55 -6.66 29.63
N PRO A 105 -23.75 -7.10 28.37
CA PRO A 105 -24.70 -8.16 28.11
C PRO A 105 -24.22 -9.46 28.78
N SER A 106 -25.13 -10.39 29.04
CA SER A 106 -24.74 -11.74 29.48
C SER A 106 -23.91 -12.45 28.42
N ALA A 107 -23.13 -13.46 28.82
CA ALA A 107 -22.30 -14.24 27.89
C ALA A 107 -23.12 -14.86 26.73
N GLU A 108 -24.35 -15.30 27.00
CA GLU A 108 -25.24 -15.85 25.96
C GLU A 108 -25.66 -14.80 24.93
N VAL A 109 -25.90 -13.56 25.39
CA VAL A 109 -26.17 -12.44 24.50
C VAL A 109 -24.91 -12.09 23.72
N GLU A 110 -23.75 -11.97 24.37
CA GLU A 110 -22.46 -11.72 23.72
C GLU A 110 -22.20 -12.71 22.58
N ASP A 111 -22.34 -14.01 22.84
CA ASP A 111 -22.20 -15.06 21.83
C ASP A 111 -23.18 -14.88 20.67
N ALA A 112 -24.44 -14.54 20.97
CA ALA A 112 -25.46 -14.32 19.95
C ALA A 112 -25.18 -13.07 19.09
N VAL A 113 -24.69 -11.96 19.67
CA VAL A 113 -24.29 -10.78 18.86
C VAL A 113 -23.06 -11.08 18.01
N TYR A 114 -22.10 -11.88 18.50
CA TYR A 114 -20.97 -12.34 17.70
C TYR A 114 -21.38 -13.30 16.59
N ALA A 115 -22.38 -14.15 16.81
CA ALA A 115 -22.92 -15.00 15.75
C ALA A 115 -23.51 -14.16 14.59
N ASP A 116 -24.23 -13.07 14.91
CA ASP A 116 -24.73 -12.13 13.90
C ASP A 116 -23.57 -11.48 13.13
N TRP A 117 -22.50 -11.09 13.82
CA TRP A 117 -21.29 -10.53 13.20
C TRP A 117 -20.63 -11.52 12.23
N TYR A 118 -20.40 -12.76 12.67
CA TYR A 118 -19.80 -13.80 11.83
C TYR A 118 -20.65 -14.07 10.59
N ALA A 119 -21.98 -14.08 10.73
CA ALA A 119 -22.87 -14.21 9.59
C ALA A 119 -22.72 -13.04 8.60
N HIS A 120 -22.56 -11.82 9.10
CA HIS A 120 -22.32 -10.61 8.30
C HIS A 120 -21.00 -10.65 7.53
N ILE A 121 -19.87 -10.98 8.19
CA ILE A 121 -18.54 -10.96 7.56
C ILE A 121 -18.25 -12.20 6.71
N ARG A 122 -19.01 -13.28 6.86
CA ARG A 122 -18.78 -14.56 6.16
C ARG A 122 -18.56 -14.41 4.65
N PRO A 123 -19.33 -13.61 3.89
CA PRO A 123 -19.06 -13.42 2.46
C PRO A 123 -17.72 -12.75 2.17
N ALA A 124 -17.32 -11.76 2.97
CA ALA A 124 -16.05 -11.05 2.81
C ALA A 124 -14.87 -11.97 3.14
N VAL A 125 -14.92 -12.65 4.29
CA VAL A 125 -13.91 -13.64 4.71
C VAL A 125 -13.77 -14.75 3.67
N ALA A 126 -14.87 -15.23 3.08
CA ALA A 126 -14.82 -16.29 2.07
C ALA A 126 -14.10 -15.86 0.77
N VAL A 127 -14.14 -14.58 0.40
CA VAL A 127 -13.44 -14.08 -0.81
C VAL A 127 -12.02 -13.58 -0.52
N SER A 128 -11.66 -13.39 0.75
CA SER A 128 -10.34 -12.88 1.14
C SER A 128 -9.16 -13.72 0.59
N PRO A 129 -9.18 -15.07 0.68
CA PRO A 129 -8.11 -15.89 0.06
C PRO A 129 -8.02 -15.73 -1.46
N VAL A 130 -9.13 -15.46 -2.14
CA VAL A 130 -9.14 -15.23 -3.60
C VAL A 130 -8.49 -13.89 -3.93
N ARG A 131 -8.78 -12.84 -3.14
CA ARG A 131 -8.12 -11.53 -3.29
C ARG A 131 -6.63 -11.62 -3.04
N GLN A 132 -6.23 -12.35 -1.99
CA GLN A 132 -4.83 -12.60 -1.67
C GLN A 132 -4.11 -13.30 -2.85
N ALA A 133 -4.67 -14.40 -3.34
CA ALA A 133 -4.10 -15.11 -4.49
C ALA A 133 -4.02 -14.22 -5.74
N ALA A 134 -5.03 -13.38 -5.99
CA ALA A 134 -5.02 -12.44 -7.11
C ALA A 134 -3.90 -11.38 -6.95
N ALA A 135 -3.69 -10.87 -5.73
CA ALA A 135 -2.61 -9.93 -5.43
C ALA A 135 -1.22 -10.59 -5.62
N GLU A 136 -1.05 -11.84 -5.18
CA GLU A 136 0.18 -12.60 -5.39
C GLU A 136 0.46 -12.83 -6.88
N VAL A 137 -0.55 -13.16 -7.67
CA VAL A 137 -0.43 -13.29 -9.14
C VAL A 137 -0.02 -11.96 -9.76
N ALA A 138 -0.66 -10.85 -9.38
CA ALA A 138 -0.32 -9.52 -9.89
C ALA A 138 1.12 -9.14 -9.53
N ALA A 139 1.55 -9.36 -8.29
CA ALA A 139 2.91 -9.11 -7.84
C ALA A 139 3.94 -9.97 -8.62
N ALA A 140 3.64 -11.26 -8.82
CA ALA A 140 4.49 -12.15 -9.60
C ALA A 140 4.58 -11.72 -11.08
N GLN A 141 3.47 -11.26 -11.68
CA GLN A 141 3.45 -10.73 -13.04
C GLN A 141 4.23 -9.43 -13.20
N ALA A 142 4.14 -8.52 -12.21
CA ALA A 142 4.94 -7.31 -12.16
C ALA A 142 6.43 -7.65 -12.09
N LYS A 143 6.81 -8.52 -11.15
CA LYS A 143 8.20 -9.00 -11.00
C LYS A 143 8.73 -9.66 -12.28
N LEU A 144 7.92 -10.47 -12.96
CA LEU A 144 8.30 -11.06 -14.25
C LEU A 144 8.52 -9.98 -15.32
N THR A 145 7.68 -8.95 -15.35
CA THR A 145 7.81 -7.84 -16.30
C THR A 145 9.09 -7.04 -16.03
N ASP A 146 9.43 -6.79 -14.77
CA ASP A 146 10.67 -6.13 -14.37
C ASP A 146 11.90 -6.97 -14.75
N ALA A 147 11.85 -8.29 -14.52
CA ALA A 147 12.92 -9.20 -14.93
C ALA A 147 13.10 -9.23 -16.45
N VAL A 148 12.00 -9.22 -17.23
CA VAL A 148 12.05 -9.13 -18.70
C VAL A 148 12.65 -7.80 -19.15
N ARG A 149 12.26 -6.68 -18.51
CA ARG A 149 12.84 -5.37 -18.78
C ARG A 149 14.35 -5.37 -18.52
N GLN A 150 14.79 -5.91 -17.38
CA GLN A 150 16.21 -6.01 -17.05
C GLN A 150 16.97 -6.88 -18.05
N ALA A 151 16.44 -8.06 -18.38
CA ALA A 151 17.03 -8.93 -19.39
C ALA A 151 17.17 -8.24 -20.76
N ARG A 152 16.21 -7.38 -21.14
CA ARG A 152 16.29 -6.58 -22.36
C ARG A 152 17.36 -5.48 -22.30
N ILE A 153 17.55 -4.84 -21.14
CA ILE A 153 18.65 -3.89 -20.90
C ILE A 153 20.00 -4.60 -21.03
N ASP A 154 20.09 -5.82 -20.52
CA ASP A 154 21.31 -6.65 -20.57
C ASP A 154 21.53 -7.31 -21.95
N GLY A 155 20.66 -7.01 -22.93
CA GLY A 155 20.83 -7.42 -24.32
C GLY A 155 20.19 -8.77 -24.71
N ALA A 156 19.51 -9.47 -23.79
CA ALA A 156 18.86 -10.74 -24.09
C ALA A 156 17.82 -10.59 -25.20
N SER A 157 17.79 -11.49 -26.19
CA SER A 157 16.86 -11.39 -27.30
C SER A 157 15.43 -11.81 -26.89
N TRP A 158 14.43 -11.42 -27.67
CA TRP A 158 13.06 -11.91 -27.47
C TRP A 158 12.93 -13.44 -27.61
N ALA A 159 13.86 -14.10 -28.31
CA ALA A 159 13.90 -15.56 -28.40
C ALA A 159 14.41 -16.19 -27.09
N ASP A 160 15.43 -15.59 -26.47
CA ASP A 160 15.97 -16.04 -25.18
C ASP A 160 14.93 -15.87 -24.08
N ILE A 161 14.27 -14.72 -24.04
CA ILE A 161 13.19 -14.43 -23.09
C ILE A 161 12.00 -15.38 -23.31
N GLY A 162 11.62 -15.63 -24.56
CA GLY A 162 10.58 -16.60 -24.89
C GLY A 162 10.93 -17.99 -24.35
N THR A 163 12.15 -18.46 -24.61
CA THR A 163 12.65 -19.76 -24.12
C THR A 163 12.63 -19.83 -22.59
N ALA A 164 13.13 -18.80 -21.90
CA ALA A 164 13.18 -18.75 -20.44
C ALA A 164 11.80 -18.73 -19.77
N THR A 165 10.79 -18.20 -20.47
CA THR A 165 9.42 -18.08 -19.96
C THR A 165 8.46 -19.13 -20.51
N GLY A 166 8.96 -20.09 -21.30
CA GLY A 166 8.17 -21.17 -21.89
C GLY A 166 7.21 -20.72 -22.99
N MET A 167 7.47 -19.58 -23.65
CA MET A 167 6.63 -19.04 -24.73
C MET A 167 7.41 -18.84 -26.02
N THR A 168 6.68 -18.61 -27.12
CA THR A 168 7.33 -18.29 -28.40
C THR A 168 7.95 -16.89 -28.36
N ARG A 169 8.97 -16.66 -29.19
CA ARG A 169 9.55 -15.32 -29.43
C ARG A 169 8.46 -14.28 -29.73
N GLN A 170 7.51 -14.62 -30.60
CA GLN A 170 6.45 -13.71 -31.02
C GLN A 170 5.53 -13.36 -29.84
N SER A 171 5.12 -14.36 -29.05
CA SER A 171 4.31 -14.15 -27.84
C SER A 171 5.03 -13.26 -26.81
N ALA A 172 6.33 -13.48 -26.60
CA ALA A 172 7.15 -12.64 -25.71
C ALA A 172 7.22 -11.19 -26.21
N HIS A 173 7.48 -11.01 -27.51
CA HIS A 173 7.51 -9.70 -28.14
C HIS A 173 6.15 -8.99 -28.03
N GLU A 174 5.05 -9.62 -28.41
CA GLU A 174 3.71 -9.03 -28.33
C GLU A 174 3.33 -8.62 -26.90
N ARG A 175 3.70 -9.44 -25.91
CA ARG A 175 3.40 -9.20 -24.51
C ARG A 175 4.18 -8.03 -23.92
N TRP A 176 5.49 -7.94 -24.19
CA TRP A 176 6.37 -7.02 -23.46
C TRP A 176 6.99 -5.91 -24.31
N SER A 177 6.99 -5.98 -25.65
CA SER A 177 7.63 -4.97 -26.50
C SER A 177 7.14 -3.56 -26.19
N LYS A 178 5.84 -3.37 -25.96
CA LYS A 178 5.24 -2.06 -25.62
C LYS A 178 5.57 -1.59 -24.20
N LEU A 179 5.79 -2.51 -23.27
CA LEU A 179 6.12 -2.22 -21.86
C LEU A 179 7.62 -1.95 -21.66
N VAL A 180 8.42 -2.29 -22.67
CA VAL A 180 9.88 -2.17 -22.74
C VAL A 180 10.29 -1.15 -23.84
N ALA A 181 9.33 -0.52 -24.52
CA ALA A 181 9.54 0.24 -25.77
C ALA A 181 10.41 1.50 -25.66
N ASP A 182 10.82 1.92 -24.47
CA ASP A 182 11.75 3.04 -24.27
C ASP A 182 13.22 2.59 -24.12
N ILE A 183 13.54 1.31 -24.34
CA ILE A 183 14.92 0.81 -24.40
C ILE A 183 15.36 0.70 -25.87
N PRO A 184 16.38 1.47 -26.31
CA PRO A 184 16.87 1.39 -27.68
C PRO A 184 17.24 -0.05 -28.01
N SER A 185 16.64 -0.58 -29.08
CA SER A 185 16.97 -1.91 -29.59
C SER A 185 18.48 -1.96 -29.91
N PRO A 186 19.21 -3.04 -29.58
CA PRO A 186 20.60 -3.21 -29.99
C PRO A 186 20.62 -3.51 -31.49
N GLN A 187 20.47 -2.48 -32.31
CA GLN A 187 20.66 -2.57 -33.75
C GLN A 187 21.72 -1.56 -34.18
N HIS A 188 22.88 -2.13 -34.49
CA HIS A 188 23.93 -1.65 -35.38
C HIS A 188 24.54 -0.26 -35.10
N SER A 189 25.79 -0.33 -34.62
CA SER A 189 26.85 0.66 -34.77
C SER A 189 26.64 1.67 -35.91
N ARG A 190 26.59 2.98 -35.57
CA ARG A 190 27.12 4.05 -36.41
C ARG A 190 27.38 5.33 -35.59
N SER A 191 28.67 5.61 -35.46
CA SER A 191 29.36 6.88 -35.19
C SER A 191 28.53 8.16 -34.99
N GLY A 192 28.82 8.85 -33.88
CA GLY A 192 29.00 10.31 -33.83
C GLY A 192 27.78 11.15 -33.48
N TRP A 193 27.63 11.51 -32.20
CA TRP A 193 26.81 12.65 -31.76
C TRP A 193 27.43 13.36 -30.55
N PRO A 194 27.51 14.70 -30.52
CA PRO A 194 27.98 15.47 -29.36
C PRO A 194 26.84 15.75 -28.37
N VAL A 195 27.13 15.72 -27.07
CA VAL A 195 26.19 16.11 -25.99
C VAL A 195 26.63 17.47 -25.45
N GLU A 196 25.76 18.47 -25.56
CA GLU A 196 25.94 19.76 -24.90
C GLU A 196 25.69 19.62 -23.38
N ILE A 197 26.71 19.91 -22.57
CA ILE A 197 26.58 20.08 -21.11
C ILE A 197 26.73 21.58 -20.81
N GLY A 198 25.91 22.09 -19.89
CA GLY A 198 25.87 23.50 -19.50
C GLY A 198 27.21 24.08 -19.03
N PRO A 199 27.36 25.41 -19.01
CA PRO A 199 28.64 26.07 -18.75
C PRO A 199 29.11 25.87 -17.29
N GLY A 200 30.36 25.42 -17.13
CA GLY A 200 31.07 25.40 -15.83
C GLY A 200 31.44 24.02 -15.28
N GLN A 201 31.07 22.92 -15.94
CA GLN A 201 31.40 21.55 -15.48
C GLN A 201 32.60 20.95 -16.24
N PRO A 202 33.38 20.05 -15.61
CA PRO A 202 34.45 19.32 -16.30
C PRO A 202 33.85 18.56 -17.48
N GLN A 203 34.33 18.89 -18.68
CA GLN A 203 33.83 18.36 -19.94
C GLN A 203 34.11 16.85 -20.02
N PRO A 204 33.12 16.04 -20.41
CA PRO A 204 33.35 14.62 -20.60
C PRO A 204 34.36 14.38 -21.73
N CYS A 205 35.31 13.49 -21.50
CA CYS A 205 36.39 13.24 -22.46
C CYS A 205 36.05 12.26 -23.59
N GLY A 206 34.88 11.62 -23.58
CA GLY A 206 34.46 10.65 -24.59
C GLY A 206 35.22 9.30 -24.58
N ARG A 207 36.20 9.10 -23.67
CA ARG A 207 36.88 7.80 -23.49
C ARG A 207 35.89 6.72 -23.03
N PRO A 208 36.20 5.43 -23.23
CA PRO A 208 35.38 4.34 -22.70
C PRO A 208 35.07 4.54 -21.21
N ALA A 209 33.79 4.42 -20.85
CA ALA A 209 33.37 4.54 -19.47
C ALA A 209 33.75 3.26 -18.69
N ALA A 210 34.46 3.45 -17.59
CA ALA A 210 34.79 2.38 -16.64
C ALA A 210 33.72 2.25 -15.55
N TYR A 211 32.88 3.26 -15.38
CA TYR A 211 31.88 3.35 -14.33
C TYR A 211 30.52 3.73 -14.89
N ARG A 212 29.49 3.10 -14.32
CA ARG A 212 28.10 3.54 -14.41
C ARG A 212 27.72 4.19 -13.09
N VAL A 213 27.25 5.43 -13.15
CA VAL A 213 26.84 6.21 -11.99
C VAL A 213 25.34 6.46 -12.09
N GLU A 214 24.59 5.98 -11.11
CA GLU A 214 23.15 6.13 -10.99
C GLU A 214 22.82 7.27 -10.02
N GLY A 215 21.86 8.13 -10.36
CA GLY A 215 21.33 9.17 -9.49
C GLY A 215 19.88 8.90 -9.10
N TYR A 216 19.60 9.00 -7.80
CA TYR A 216 18.28 8.78 -7.21
C TYR A 216 17.78 10.01 -6.46
N SER A 217 16.50 10.33 -6.57
CA SER A 217 15.81 11.23 -5.66
C SER A 217 15.54 10.52 -4.35
N ALA A 218 15.72 11.23 -3.24
CA ALA A 218 15.29 10.74 -1.94
C ALA A 218 13.75 10.60 -1.92
N ARG A 219 13.26 9.42 -1.57
CA ARG A 219 11.85 9.19 -1.21
C ARG A 219 11.79 8.55 0.17
N ASP A 220 10.93 9.09 1.02
CA ASP A 220 10.50 8.47 2.28
C ASP A 220 11.64 7.93 3.17
N GLY A 221 12.73 8.69 3.27
CA GLY A 221 13.88 8.33 4.13
C GLY A 221 14.75 7.18 3.62
N GLN A 222 14.52 6.65 2.41
CA GLN A 222 15.41 5.68 1.77
C GLN A 222 16.47 6.36 0.90
N LEU A 223 17.72 5.90 1.02
CA LEU A 223 18.89 6.39 0.28
C LEU A 223 18.82 6.18 -1.25
N HIS A 224 17.97 5.25 -1.71
CA HIS A 224 17.80 4.92 -3.12
C HIS A 224 16.31 4.76 -3.45
N GLY A 225 15.67 5.86 -3.87
CA GLY A 225 14.29 5.87 -4.36
C GLY A 225 14.18 5.44 -5.83
N SER A 226 13.46 6.22 -6.64
CA SER A 226 13.40 6.01 -8.09
C SER A 226 14.71 6.39 -8.76
N LEU A 227 15.15 5.61 -9.75
CA LEU A 227 16.30 5.97 -10.60
C LEU A 227 15.92 7.13 -11.52
N ASP A 228 16.55 8.28 -11.33
CA ASP A 228 16.22 9.51 -12.06
C ASP A 228 17.22 9.83 -13.16
N ALA A 229 18.48 9.44 -12.99
CA ALA A 229 19.49 9.62 -14.03
C ALA A 229 20.55 8.51 -14.00
N ILE A 230 21.16 8.26 -15.15
CA ILE A 230 22.40 7.47 -15.27
C ILE A 230 23.41 8.32 -16.00
N VAL A 231 24.66 8.31 -15.53
CA VAL A 231 25.80 8.87 -16.25
C VAL A 231 26.93 7.86 -16.32
N TYR A 232 27.62 7.82 -17.46
CA TYR A 232 28.76 6.95 -17.69
C TYR A 232 30.04 7.76 -17.62
N ALA A 233 31.04 7.28 -16.87
CA ALA A 233 32.27 8.00 -16.62
C ALA A 233 33.49 7.09 -16.77
N CYS A 234 34.59 7.63 -17.31
CA CYS A 234 35.89 7.00 -17.18
C CYS A 234 36.42 7.15 -15.75
N ALA A 235 37.48 6.43 -15.39
CA ALA A 235 38.06 6.50 -14.04
C ALA A 235 38.43 7.92 -13.60
N GLU A 236 38.91 8.76 -14.52
CA GLU A 236 39.29 10.14 -14.20
C GLU A 236 38.10 11.06 -13.94
N HIS A 237 36.91 10.76 -14.48
CA HIS A 237 35.71 11.59 -14.31
C HIS A 237 34.69 10.96 -13.36
N HIS A 238 35.04 9.87 -12.68
CA HIS A 238 34.11 9.15 -11.80
C HIS A 238 33.62 10.01 -10.64
N ASP A 239 34.52 10.75 -9.97
CA ASP A 239 34.16 11.63 -8.86
C ASP A 239 33.29 12.79 -9.32
N ALA A 240 33.66 13.45 -10.43
CA ALA A 240 32.86 14.53 -11.03
C ALA A 240 31.47 14.05 -11.46
N ALA A 241 31.36 12.82 -11.96
CA ALA A 241 30.08 12.22 -12.31
C ALA A 241 29.19 12.01 -11.08
N ARG A 242 29.77 11.64 -9.93
CA ARG A 242 29.03 11.44 -8.68
C ARG A 242 28.59 12.75 -8.04
N SER A 243 29.38 13.82 -8.12
CA SER A 243 29.09 15.09 -7.44
C SER A 243 28.36 16.10 -8.32
N ASP A 244 28.77 16.25 -9.58
CA ASP A 244 28.43 17.42 -10.39
C ASP A 244 27.41 17.07 -11.48
N TRP A 245 27.55 15.92 -12.12
CA TRP A 245 26.74 15.56 -13.30
C TRP A 245 25.32 15.09 -12.96
N LEU A 246 25.06 14.77 -11.69
CA LEU A 246 23.79 14.22 -11.22
C LEU A 246 22.85 15.27 -10.60
N GLU A 247 23.16 16.57 -10.72
CA GLU A 247 22.25 17.68 -10.35
C GLU A 247 21.60 17.55 -8.95
N GLY A 248 22.34 17.06 -7.95
CA GLY A 248 21.87 16.91 -6.57
C GLY A 248 21.17 15.58 -6.24
N LEU A 249 21.17 14.61 -7.16
CA LEU A 249 20.70 13.25 -6.90
C LEU A 249 21.70 12.45 -6.06
N ALA A 250 21.21 11.49 -5.28
CA ALA A 250 22.05 10.58 -4.48
C ALA A 250 22.79 9.59 -5.40
N PRO A 251 24.14 9.57 -5.43
CA PRO A 251 24.89 8.81 -6.41
C PRO A 251 25.22 7.37 -5.95
N HIS A 252 24.85 6.36 -6.73
CA HIS A 252 25.37 5.00 -6.64
C HIS A 252 26.31 4.71 -7.82
N SER A 253 27.35 3.88 -7.64
CA SER A 253 28.30 3.59 -8.71
C SER A 253 28.64 2.12 -8.79
N SER A 254 28.70 1.61 -10.02
CA SER A 254 29.14 0.25 -10.34
C SER A 254 30.27 0.30 -11.36
N SER A 255 31.30 -0.51 -11.15
CA SER A 255 32.36 -0.75 -12.14
C SER A 255 31.81 -1.56 -13.30
N ARG A 256 32.15 -1.16 -14.53
CA ARG A 256 31.80 -1.91 -15.74
C ARG A 256 32.89 -2.92 -16.04
N SER A 257 32.48 -4.07 -16.56
CA SER A 257 33.39 -5.03 -17.18
C SER A 257 33.42 -4.81 -18.69
N ASP A 258 34.49 -5.23 -19.37
CA ASP A 258 34.71 -5.02 -20.81
C ASP A 258 33.59 -5.59 -21.73
N SER A 259 32.64 -6.36 -21.20
CA SER A 259 31.51 -6.92 -21.96
C SER A 259 30.27 -6.04 -22.05
N ASP A 260 30.22 -4.90 -21.35
CA ASP A 260 29.08 -3.99 -21.45
C ASP A 260 29.24 -3.08 -22.68
N ILE A 261 28.15 -2.82 -23.42
CA ILE A 261 28.06 -1.89 -24.56
C ILE A 261 28.98 -0.67 -24.35
N GLU A 262 29.87 -0.37 -25.31
CA GLU A 262 30.87 0.71 -25.22
C GLU A 262 30.20 2.09 -25.05
N MET A 263 29.90 2.47 -23.81
CA MET A 263 29.40 3.79 -23.47
C MET A 263 30.58 4.73 -23.29
N ALA A 264 30.52 5.88 -23.94
CA ALA A 264 31.53 6.91 -23.76
C ALA A 264 31.32 7.66 -22.43
N CYS A 265 32.41 8.05 -21.80
CA CYS A 265 32.43 9.01 -20.71
C CYS A 265 31.66 10.26 -21.13
N GLY A 266 30.64 10.64 -20.35
CA GLY A 266 29.72 11.75 -20.63
C GLY A 266 28.38 11.34 -21.20
N TYR A 267 28.20 10.07 -21.60
CA TYR A 267 26.88 9.59 -21.97
C TYR A 267 25.99 9.62 -20.73
N SER A 268 24.82 10.26 -20.84
CA SER A 268 23.85 10.34 -19.76
C SER A 268 22.44 10.09 -20.25
N VAL A 269 21.62 9.57 -19.35
CA VAL A 269 20.18 9.40 -19.53
C VAL A 269 19.51 10.08 -18.34
N ASP A 270 18.67 11.07 -18.61
CA ASP A 270 17.88 11.78 -17.59
C ASP A 270 16.42 11.36 -17.73
N TYR A 271 15.97 10.46 -16.86
CA TYR A 271 14.62 9.89 -16.90
C TYR A 271 13.57 10.92 -16.50
N ARG A 272 13.93 11.96 -15.73
CA ARG A 272 13.02 13.04 -15.35
C ARG A 272 12.51 13.79 -16.59
N LYS A 273 13.36 13.92 -17.61
CA LYS A 273 13.02 14.57 -18.89
C LYS A 273 12.20 13.67 -19.81
N MET A 274 12.19 12.36 -19.58
CA MET A 274 11.41 11.40 -20.36
C MET A 274 9.96 11.28 -19.89
N SER A 275 9.67 11.67 -18.64
CA SER A 275 8.34 11.59 -18.02
C SER A 275 7.43 12.83 -18.22
N SER A 276 7.86 13.86 -18.96
CA SER A 276 7.00 15.02 -19.23
C SER A 276 5.93 14.68 -20.28
N PRO A 277 4.61 14.77 -19.97
CA PRO A 277 3.58 14.67 -20.99
C PRO A 277 3.74 15.82 -22.00
N LYS A 278 3.67 15.50 -23.29
CA LYS A 278 3.56 16.52 -24.34
C LYS A 278 2.32 17.38 -24.06
N GLN A 279 2.52 18.68 -23.87
CA GLN A 279 1.43 19.67 -23.89
C GLN A 279 0.84 19.78 -25.29
#